data_AF-A0A382CI97-F1
#
_entry.id   AF-A0A382CI97-F1
#
_cell.length_a   1.000
_cell.length_b   1.000
_cell.length_c   1.000
_cell.angle_alpha   90.00
_cell.angle_beta   90.00
_cell.angle_gamma   90.00
#
_symmetry.space_group_name_H-M   'P 1'
#
loop_
_entity.id
_entity.type
_entity.pdbx_description
1 polymer ?
#
loop_
_entity_poly.entity_id
_entity_poly.type
_entity_poly.pdbx_seq_one_letter_code
_entity_poly.pdbx_strand_id
1 'polypeptide(L)' 'MNIADLIRSIPDYPKPGVIFRDITTLLQHPAG' A
#
# COMPACT_ATOMS: atom_id res chain seq x y z
N MET A 1 15.47 -4.81 -3.36
CA MET A 1 14.02 -4.79 -3.06
C MET A 1 13.61 -3.34 -3.04
N ASN A 2 12.76 -2.89 -3.97
CA ASN A 2 12.38 -1.49 -4.04
C ASN A 2 11.17 -1.25 -3.11
N ILE A 3 11.17 -0.16 -2.35
CA ILE A 3 10.08 0.19 -1.43
C ILE A 3 8.74 0.30 -2.19
N ALA A 4 8.81 0.73 -3.46
CA ALA A 4 7.64 0.85 -4.33
C ALA A 4 6.93 -0.51 -4.56
N ASP A 5 7.66 -1.63 -4.52
CA ASP A 5 7.09 -2.97 -4.73
C ASP A 5 6.23 -3.43 -3.54
N LEU A 6 6.39 -2.79 -2.38
CA LEU A 6 5.68 -3.11 -1.14
C LEU A 6 4.40 -2.28 -0.95
N ILE A 7 4.06 -1.40 -1.89
CA ILE A 7 2.86 -0.56 -1.82
C ILE A 7 1.78 -1.13 -2.73
N ARG A 8 0.66 -1.58 -2.13
CA ARG A 8 -0.47 -2.13 -2.89
C ARG A 8 -1.48 -1.04 -3.22
N SER A 9 -2.16 -1.19 -4.36
CA SER A 9 -3.13 -0.21 -4.84
C SER A 9 -4.52 -0.83 -4.87
N ILE A 10 -5.44 -0.26 -4.10
CA ILE A 10 -6.81 -0.76 -3.97
C ILE A 10 -7.75 0.31 -4.54
N PRO A 11 -8.38 0.08 -5.70
CA PRO A 11 -9.35 1.02 -6.24
C PRO A 11 -10.65 1.02 -5.43
N ASP A 12 -11.34 2.16 -5.44
CA ASP A 12 -12.68 2.39 -4.87
C ASP A 12 -12.80 2.13 -3.37
N TYR A 13 -11.71 2.34 -2.62
CA TYR A 13 -11.68 2.15 -1.16
C TYR A 13 -11.24 3.42 -0.40
N PRO A 14 -11.88 3.77 0.73
CA PRO A 14 -13.12 3.19 1.29
C PRO A 14 -14.39 3.67 0.57
N LYS A 15 -14.24 4.52 -0.45
CA LYS A 15 -15.35 5.08 -1.24
C LYS A 15 -15.01 4.99 -2.73
N PRO A 16 -16.03 4.87 -3.60
CA PRO A 16 -15.83 4.92 -5.05
C PRO A 16 -15.07 6.17 -5.50
N GLY A 17 -14.17 6.01 -6.47
CA GLY A 17 -13.32 7.07 -7.02
C GLY A 17 -12.02 7.34 -6.27
N VAL A 18 -11.74 6.63 -5.17
CA VAL A 18 -10.48 6.75 -4.41
C VAL A 18 -9.57 5.57 -4.69
N ILE A 19 -8.28 5.81 -4.98
CA ILE A 19 -7.26 4.76 -5.00
C ILE A 19 -6.54 4.76 -3.65
N PHE A 20 -6.80 3.74 -2.85
CA PHE A 20 -6.12 3.54 -1.57
C PHE A 20 -4.74 2.91 -1.78
N ARG A 21 -3.72 3.47 -1.13
CA ARG A 21 -2.35 2.92 -1.12
C ARG A 21 -2.12 2.22 0.21
N ASP A 22 -2.07 0.90 0.17
CA ASP A 22 -1.82 0.08 1.34
C ASP A 22 -0.31 -0.07 1.56
N ILE A 23 0.16 0.49 2.67
CA ILE A 23 1.55 0.44 3.14
C ILE A 23 1.75 -0.57 4.28
N THR A 24 0.75 -1.36 4.67
CA THR A 24 0.88 -2.33 5.75
C THR A 24 2.01 -3.33 5.47
N THR A 25 2.18 -3.74 4.22
CA THR A 25 3.28 -4.62 3.82
C THR A 25 4.65 -3.96 4.03
N LEU A 26 4.78 -2.66 3.74
CA LEU A 26 6.00 -1.91 4.02
C LEU A 26 6.28 -1.83 5.53
N LEU A 27 5.26 -1.54 6.34
CA LEU A 27 5.40 -1.41 7.80
C LEU A 27 5.69 -2.74 8.52
N GLN A 28 5.28 -3.86 7.92
CA GLN A 28 5.56 -5.20 8.43
C GLN A 28 6.96 -5.71 8.07
N HIS A 29 7.69 -5.03 7.16
CA HIS A 29 9.07 -5.39 6.91
C HIS A 29 9.95 -4.95 8.09
N PRO A 30 10.76 -5.86 8.66
CA PRO A 30 11.57 -5.58 9.85
C PRO A 30 12.76 -4.63 9.59
N ALA A 31 12.88 -4.08 8.38
CA ALA A 31 13.88 -3.10 8.01
C ALA A 31 13.27 -1.68 8.04
N GLY A 32 12.95 -1.23 9.25
CA GLY A 32 12.83 0.20 9.57
C GLY A 32 14.19 0.73 10.00
#